data_AF-A0A2P2IG84-F1
#
_entry.id   AF-A0A2P2IG84-F1
#
_cell.length_a   1.000
_cell.length_b   1.000
_cell.length_c   1.000
_cell.angle_alpha   90.00
_cell.angle_beta   90.00
_cell.angle_gamma   90.00
#
_symmetry.space_group_name_H-M   'P 1'
#
loop_
_entity.id
_entity.type
_entity.pdbx_description
1 polymer ?
#
loop_
_entity_poly.entity_id
_entity_poly.type
_entity_poly.pdbx_seq_one_letter_code
_entity_poly.pdbx_strand_id
1 'polypeptide(L)'
;QLRLERNWVLILSHENEDIVEKFPIELIREPTAFTSDDPKELYNNIFIFVVAEDPKGNYTNSTEMHIFQCMQISAKDVVEEMKLCISGKWGALRGEGTAPPRRSHGSSRELIPPPPLERAPEPPMHNGYRGDYMRRSPVRGSSNRGGPRSDRSSMDGGHGGGGGGPPGGGSVTGGNGGGVGGPDDASSVSSESFSKDVAILNCCFDDIEKFIARLQHTAAATQELEKRRRSRKSKKKEAGDGLLSMRAKAPPEVEFVEILQKFKLSFNMLGKLRSFIHEPNAPELVHFLFTPLALIVDASRDSNYGTNLPAKVVSPLLNQDAVDLLNNCLSSRETELWQSLDDAWIQPRE
;
A
#
# COMPACT_ATOMS: atom_id res chain seq x y z
N GLN A 1 4.29 23.03 2.97
CA GLN A 1 5.39 22.60 2.09
C GLN A 1 6.70 23.24 2.56
N LEU A 2 7.84 22.57 2.44
CA LEU A 2 9.15 23.16 2.72
C LEU A 2 9.84 23.59 1.42
N ARG A 3 10.51 24.74 1.41
CA ARG A 3 11.29 25.27 0.28
C ARG A 3 12.64 25.78 0.79
N LEU A 4 13.73 25.35 0.15
CA LEU A 4 15.08 25.83 0.42
C LEU A 4 15.44 26.98 -0.51
N GLU A 5 15.93 28.07 0.05
CA GLU A 5 16.54 29.19 -0.66
C GLU A 5 17.98 29.38 -0.16
N ARG A 6 18.78 30.12 -0.94
CA ARG A 6 20.22 30.32 -0.73
C ARG A 6 20.63 30.63 0.73
N ASN A 7 19.83 31.43 1.43
CA ASN A 7 20.07 31.84 2.82
C ASN A 7 18.88 31.55 3.77
N TRP A 8 17.82 30.88 3.30
CA TRP A 8 16.54 30.77 4.05
C TRP A 8 15.92 29.39 3.90
N VAL A 9 15.29 28.93 4.99
CA VAL A 9 14.33 27.82 4.98
C VAL A 9 12.94 28.45 5.09
N LEU A 10 12.07 28.15 4.12
CA LEU A 10 10.70 28.61 4.09
C LEU A 10 9.75 27.45 4.32
N ILE A 11 8.78 27.64 5.22
CA ILE A 11 7.62 26.76 5.39
C ILE A 11 6.43 27.51 4.82
N LEU A 12 5.88 26.96 3.74
CA LEU A 12 4.75 27.50 2.99
C LEU A 12 3.47 26.76 3.36
N SER A 13 2.34 27.45 3.33
CA SER A 13 1.02 26.83 3.39
C SER A 13 0.77 25.95 2.16
N HIS A 14 -0.06 24.92 2.31
CA HIS A 14 -0.42 24.02 1.21
C HIS A 14 -1.51 24.60 0.29
N GLU A 15 -2.38 25.49 0.80
CA GLU A 15 -3.58 25.94 0.07
C GLU A 15 -3.33 27.16 -0.84
N ASN A 16 -2.41 28.03 -0.43
CA ASN A 16 -2.18 29.37 -0.99
C ASN A 16 -0.69 29.72 -1.22
N GLU A 17 0.24 28.79 -0.95
CA GLU A 17 1.70 29.01 -0.99
C GLU A 17 2.24 30.16 -0.10
N ASP A 18 1.42 30.77 0.75
CA ASP A 18 1.85 31.84 1.67
C ASP A 18 2.92 31.35 2.66
N ILE A 19 3.88 32.22 2.97
CA ILE A 19 4.95 31.93 3.94
C ILE A 19 4.36 31.91 5.35
N VAL A 20 4.34 30.73 5.96
CA VAL A 20 3.89 30.50 7.34
C VAL A 20 5.04 30.77 8.31
N GLU A 21 6.21 30.18 8.05
CA GLU A 21 7.42 30.37 8.85
C GLU A 21 8.65 30.56 7.95
N LYS A 22 9.65 31.30 8.46
CA LYS A 22 10.87 31.65 7.73
C LYS A 22 12.06 31.71 8.66
N PHE A 23 13.04 30.84 8.43
CA PHE A 23 14.24 30.72 9.26
C PHE A 23 15.51 31.02 8.46
N PRO A 24 16.45 31.83 8.98
CA PRO A 24 17.79 31.96 8.41
C PRO A 24 18.50 30.60 8.40
N ILE A 25 19.18 30.27 7.30
CA ILE A 25 19.91 28.99 7.17
C ILE A 25 20.99 28.81 8.25
N GLU A 26 21.51 29.93 8.80
CA GLU A 26 22.51 30.00 9.86
C GLU A 26 22.01 29.48 11.22
N LEU A 27 20.69 29.52 11.48
CA LEU A 27 20.09 29.00 12.71
C LEU A 27 19.79 27.49 12.62
N ILE A 28 19.88 26.90 11.43
CA ILE A 28 19.51 25.51 11.20
C ILE A 28 20.62 24.56 11.66
N ARG A 29 20.25 23.57 12.45
CA ARG A 29 21.14 22.54 13.01
C ARG A 29 20.58 21.14 12.78
N GLU A 30 21.50 20.18 12.81
CA GLU A 30 21.20 18.74 12.79
C GLU A 30 20.21 18.24 11.69
N PRO A 31 20.32 18.69 10.42
CA PRO A 31 19.48 18.14 9.34
C PRO A 31 19.71 16.64 9.18
N THR A 32 18.67 15.87 9.46
CA THR A 32 18.69 14.41 9.62
C THR A 32 17.55 13.77 8.85
N ALA A 33 17.85 12.67 8.16
CA ALA A 33 16.90 11.88 7.41
C ALA A 33 16.72 10.51 8.07
N PHE A 34 15.46 10.09 8.22
CA PHE A 34 15.10 8.76 8.65
C PHE A 34 14.39 8.05 7.50
N THR A 35 15.08 7.06 6.94
CA THR A 35 14.58 6.19 5.87
C THR A 35 14.75 4.75 6.30
N SER A 36 13.77 3.92 5.99
CA SER A 36 13.81 2.47 6.14
C SER A 36 13.64 1.82 4.77
N ASP A 37 14.28 0.67 4.56
CA ASP A 37 14.05 -0.17 3.38
C ASP A 37 12.90 -1.18 3.61
N ASP A 38 12.33 -1.20 4.82
CA ASP A 38 11.18 -2.02 5.19
C ASP A 38 9.86 -1.40 4.66
N PRO A 39 9.12 -2.08 3.76
CA PRO A 39 7.84 -1.58 3.24
C PRO A 39 6.73 -1.52 4.30
N LYS A 40 6.92 -2.11 5.49
CA LYS A 40 5.98 -2.05 6.62
C LYS A 40 6.28 -0.87 7.57
N GLU A 41 7.36 -0.11 7.34
CA GLU A 41 7.68 1.08 8.14
C GLU A 41 6.81 2.30 7.75
N LEU A 42 5.80 2.60 8.57
CA LEU A 42 4.90 3.74 8.33
C LEU A 42 5.57 5.11 8.48
N TYR A 43 6.62 5.20 9.30
CA TYR A 43 7.40 6.43 9.51
C TYR A 43 8.67 6.44 8.66
N ASN A 44 8.50 6.13 7.38
CA ASN A 44 9.56 6.19 6.38
C ASN A 44 9.61 7.58 5.71
N ASN A 45 10.78 7.91 5.15
CA ASN A 45 11.06 9.14 4.42
C ASN A 45 10.80 10.42 5.23
N ILE A 46 11.23 10.43 6.50
CA ILE A 46 11.06 11.55 7.43
C ILE A 46 12.32 12.43 7.41
N PHE A 47 12.13 13.74 7.28
CA PHE A 47 13.16 14.77 7.38
C PHE A 47 12.97 15.59 8.66
N ILE A 48 14.04 15.82 9.41
CA ILE A 48 14.05 16.57 10.67
C ILE A 48 15.19 17.58 10.67
N PHE A 49 14.93 18.78 11.18
CA PHE A 49 15.98 19.74 11.55
C PHE A 49 15.60 20.50 12.83
N VAL A 50 16.59 21.13 13.44
CA VAL A 50 16.46 21.94 14.64
C VAL A 50 16.75 23.40 14.29
N VAL A 51 15.90 24.33 14.71
CA VAL A 51 16.19 25.77 14.68
C VAL A 51 16.75 26.15 16.03
N ALA A 52 17.97 26.68 16.06
CA ALA A 52 18.56 27.23 17.28
C ALA A 52 17.92 28.58 17.64
N GLU A 53 17.84 28.86 18.94
CA GLU A 53 17.47 30.16 19.49
C GLU A 53 18.29 31.29 18.82
N ASP A 54 17.62 32.34 18.34
CA ASP A 54 18.30 33.52 17.80
C ASP A 54 18.81 34.39 18.95
N PRO A 55 20.13 34.62 19.11
CA PRO A 55 20.67 35.50 20.15
C PRO A 55 20.18 36.94 20.08
N LYS A 56 19.52 37.33 18.98
CA LYS A 56 18.91 38.65 18.76
C LYS A 56 17.37 38.63 18.87
N GLY A 57 16.75 37.46 19.06
CA GLY A 57 15.29 37.30 19.26
C GLY A 57 14.41 37.70 18.06
N ASN A 58 14.93 37.76 16.82
CA ASN A 58 14.14 38.22 15.67
C ASN A 58 13.27 37.12 15.04
N TYR A 59 13.63 35.84 15.20
CA TYR A 59 12.99 34.71 14.51
C TYR A 59 12.43 33.67 15.49
N THR A 60 13.21 33.24 16.47
CA THR A 60 12.73 32.39 17.56
C THR A 60 13.45 32.70 18.87
N ASN A 61 12.70 32.58 19.97
CA ASN A 61 13.15 32.76 21.35
C ASN A 61 13.40 31.42 22.06
N SER A 62 13.39 30.29 21.33
CA SER A 62 13.67 28.96 21.89
C SER A 62 14.30 28.05 20.84
N THR A 63 14.77 26.87 21.24
CA THR A 63 15.24 25.86 20.28
C THR A 63 14.06 25.00 19.83
N GLU A 64 13.73 25.05 18.54
CA GLU A 64 12.56 24.41 17.95
C GLU A 64 12.97 23.22 17.06
N MET A 65 12.10 22.21 16.93
CA MET A 65 12.34 21.03 16.11
C MET A 65 11.20 20.87 15.11
N HIS A 66 11.52 20.85 13.82
CA HIS A 66 10.54 20.68 12.75
C HIS A 66 10.71 19.29 12.13
N ILE A 67 9.58 18.60 11.93
CA ILE A 67 9.51 17.23 11.42
C ILE A 67 8.61 17.24 10.19
N PHE A 68 9.11 16.69 9.08
CA PHE A 68 8.40 16.61 7.81
C PHE A 68 8.38 15.17 7.29
N GLN A 69 7.24 14.72 6.81
CA GLN A 69 7.17 13.52 5.98
C GLN A 69 7.35 13.94 4.51
N CYS A 70 8.38 13.44 3.86
CA CYS A 70 8.66 13.75 2.46
C CYS A 70 7.82 12.83 1.56
N MET A 71 6.98 13.40 0.69
CA MET A 71 6.06 12.62 -0.15
C MET A 71 6.60 12.34 -1.56
N GLN A 72 7.30 13.30 -2.18
CA GLN A 72 7.75 13.23 -3.59
C GLN A 72 9.28 13.21 -3.76
N ILE A 73 10.03 13.46 -2.69
CA ILE A 73 11.49 13.60 -2.70
C ILE A 73 12.06 12.74 -1.57
N SER A 74 13.25 12.19 -1.74
CA SER A 74 13.95 11.47 -0.66
C SER A 74 14.40 12.43 0.44
N ALA A 75 14.14 12.09 1.69
CA ALA A 75 14.57 12.86 2.85
C ALA A 75 16.11 12.96 2.96
N LYS A 76 16.84 11.96 2.43
CA LYS A 76 18.31 12.00 2.34
C LYS A 76 18.76 13.14 1.41
N ASP A 77 18.12 13.28 0.27
CA ASP A 77 18.43 14.28 -0.75
C ASP A 77 18.18 15.69 -0.20
N VAL A 78 17.05 15.89 0.51
CA VAL A 78 16.73 17.15 1.21
C VAL A 78 17.79 17.49 2.27
N VAL A 79 18.29 16.50 3.01
CA VAL A 79 19.40 16.68 3.97
C VAL A 79 20.71 17.08 3.29
N GLU A 80 21.04 16.46 2.16
CA GLU A 80 22.24 16.78 1.39
C GLU A 80 22.16 18.20 0.81
N GLU A 81 21.02 18.57 0.21
CA GLU A 81 20.75 19.91 -0.29
C GLU A 81 20.85 20.96 0.83
N MET A 82 20.21 20.71 1.98
CA MET A 82 20.28 21.63 3.13
C MET A 82 21.71 21.75 3.69
N LYS A 83 22.48 20.67 3.76
CA LYS A 83 23.91 20.73 4.16
C LYS A 83 24.77 21.52 3.17
N LEU A 84 24.44 21.48 1.88
CA LEU A 84 25.08 22.30 0.86
C LEU A 84 24.68 23.78 0.96
N CYS A 85 23.44 24.09 1.38
CA CYS A 85 23.02 25.45 1.76
C CYS A 85 23.84 25.97 2.96
N ILE A 86 23.84 25.23 4.07
CA ILE A 86 24.54 25.58 5.32
C ILE A 86 26.05 25.78 5.10
N SER A 87 26.67 24.98 4.23
CA SER A 87 28.10 25.11 3.89
C SER A 87 28.41 26.15 2.81
N GLY A 88 27.43 26.95 2.36
CA GLY A 88 27.61 28.00 1.35
C GLY A 88 27.87 27.50 -0.08
N LYS A 89 27.72 26.19 -0.34
CA LYS A 89 28.04 25.53 -1.61
C LYS A 89 26.86 25.47 -2.60
N TRP A 90 25.81 26.25 -2.35
CA TRP A 90 24.58 26.33 -3.16
C TRP A 90 24.81 26.44 -4.68
N GLY A 91 25.85 27.17 -5.13
CA GLY A 91 26.17 27.34 -6.55
C GLY A 91 26.48 26.03 -7.31
N ALA A 92 26.89 24.97 -6.60
CA ALA A 92 27.16 23.66 -7.21
C ALA A 92 25.89 22.88 -7.58
N LEU A 93 24.73 23.22 -6.99
CA LEU A 93 23.47 22.47 -7.15
C LEU A 93 22.67 22.86 -8.39
N ARG A 94 22.73 24.14 -8.83
CA ARG A 94 21.92 24.66 -9.96
C ARG A 94 22.69 24.96 -11.24
N GLY A 95 24.02 24.82 -11.25
CA GLY A 95 24.83 25.04 -12.46
C GLY A 95 24.96 26.51 -12.91
N GLU A 96 24.43 27.47 -12.15
CA GLU A 96 24.61 28.90 -12.39
C GLU A 96 25.80 29.44 -11.58
N GLY A 97 26.84 29.93 -12.28
CA GLY A 97 27.73 30.93 -11.68
C GLY A 97 29.23 30.65 -11.58
N THR A 98 29.84 29.81 -12.44
CA THR A 98 31.27 29.96 -12.75
C THR A 98 31.53 29.72 -14.24
N ALA A 99 32.11 30.73 -14.92
CA ALA A 99 32.57 30.58 -16.29
C ALA A 99 33.65 29.48 -16.38
N PRO A 100 33.66 28.65 -17.44
CA PRO A 100 34.66 27.60 -17.58
C PRO A 100 36.05 28.23 -17.81
N PRO A 101 37.10 27.81 -17.08
CA PRO A 101 38.45 28.19 -17.43
C PRO A 101 38.77 27.61 -18.82
N ARG A 102 39.25 28.47 -19.73
CA ARG A 102 39.69 28.07 -21.07
C ARG A 102 40.77 26.99 -20.98
N ARG A 103 40.39 25.72 -21.18
CA ARG A 103 41.37 24.65 -21.41
C ARG A 103 41.89 24.76 -22.84
N SER A 104 43.10 25.31 -22.95
CA SER A 104 43.94 25.13 -24.15
C SER A 104 44.20 23.64 -24.38
N HIS A 105 44.53 23.27 -25.62
CA HIS A 105 44.56 21.88 -26.09
C HIS A 105 45.43 20.94 -25.24
N GLY A 106 44.85 19.78 -24.93
CA GLY A 106 45.55 18.58 -24.44
C GLY A 106 44.71 17.35 -24.80
N SER A 107 45.11 16.64 -25.84
CA SER A 107 44.37 15.46 -26.34
C SER A 107 44.68 14.22 -25.51
N SER A 108 43.72 13.78 -24.68
CA SER A 108 43.60 12.39 -24.24
C SER A 108 42.13 12.04 -24.02
N ARG A 109 41.59 11.14 -24.85
CA ARG A 109 40.30 10.48 -24.59
C ARG A 109 40.52 9.40 -23.54
N GLU A 110 40.06 9.60 -22.31
CA GLU A 110 39.88 8.48 -21.39
C GLU A 110 38.68 7.65 -21.86
N LEU A 111 38.91 6.34 -21.99
CA LEU A 111 37.97 5.43 -22.62
C LEU A 111 36.94 4.93 -21.61
N ILE A 112 35.68 4.89 -22.03
CA ILE A 112 34.69 3.99 -21.44
C ILE A 112 35.20 2.56 -21.70
N PRO A 113 35.40 1.71 -20.68
CA PRO A 113 35.82 0.32 -20.91
C PRO A 113 34.72 -0.45 -21.68
N PRO A 114 35.10 -1.32 -22.64
CA PRO A 114 34.12 -2.11 -23.38
C PRO A 114 33.41 -3.12 -22.47
N PRO A 115 32.17 -3.54 -22.81
CA PRO A 115 31.45 -4.55 -22.04
C PRO A 115 32.15 -5.92 -22.08
N PRO A 116 31.92 -6.80 -21.08
CA PRO A 116 32.50 -8.14 -21.04
C PRO A 116 32.16 -8.97 -22.29
N LEU A 117 33.14 -9.72 -22.78
CA LEU A 117 33.02 -10.60 -23.97
C LEU A 117 32.47 -12.01 -23.65
N GLU A 118 32.25 -12.33 -22.38
CA GLU A 118 31.66 -13.60 -21.96
C GLU A 118 30.13 -13.53 -22.02
N ARG A 119 29.50 -14.53 -22.64
CA ARG A 119 28.06 -14.73 -22.52
C ARG A 119 27.75 -15.14 -21.09
N ALA A 120 26.63 -14.65 -20.55
CA ALA A 120 26.14 -15.10 -19.25
C ALA A 120 26.03 -16.64 -19.22
N PRO A 121 26.44 -17.30 -18.12
CA PRO A 121 26.37 -18.76 -18.00
C PRO A 121 24.92 -19.25 -18.12
N GLU A 122 24.72 -20.38 -18.78
CA GLU A 122 23.39 -20.95 -18.99
C GLU A 122 22.77 -21.41 -17.65
N PRO A 123 21.45 -21.21 -17.45
CA PRO A 123 20.75 -21.76 -16.29
C PRO A 123 20.71 -23.29 -16.36
N PRO A 124 20.75 -24.00 -15.21
CA PRO A 124 20.75 -25.46 -15.19
C PRO A 124 19.47 -26.04 -15.82
N MET A 125 19.65 -26.89 -16.83
CA MET A 125 18.55 -27.64 -17.44
C MET A 125 18.00 -28.69 -16.47
N HIS A 126 16.79 -28.48 -15.95
CA HIS A 126 15.96 -29.60 -15.49
C HIS A 126 14.46 -29.43 -15.83
N ASN A 127 14.15 -29.87 -17.06
CA ASN A 127 13.01 -30.73 -17.40
C ASN A 127 11.59 -30.37 -16.86
N GLY A 128 10.75 -29.75 -17.70
CA GLY A 128 9.28 -29.78 -17.49
C GLY A 128 8.45 -28.69 -18.17
N TYR A 129 7.86 -29.00 -19.33
CA TYR A 129 6.61 -28.42 -19.85
C TYR A 129 6.52 -26.92 -20.21
N ARG A 130 7.11 -26.62 -21.37
CA ARG A 130 6.67 -25.69 -22.42
C ARG A 130 5.17 -25.25 -22.38
N GLY A 131 4.92 -23.94 -22.41
CA GLY A 131 3.57 -23.34 -22.40
C GLY A 131 3.47 -21.92 -22.99
N ASP A 132 4.26 -21.61 -24.02
CA ASP A 132 4.12 -20.38 -24.84
C ASP A 132 2.94 -20.59 -25.84
N TYR A 133 2.18 -19.61 -26.34
CA TYR A 133 2.40 -18.16 -26.51
C TYR A 133 1.07 -17.41 -26.67
N MET A 134 0.90 -16.20 -26.11
CA MET A 134 -0.14 -15.24 -26.57
C MET A 134 0.23 -13.75 -26.39
N ARG A 135 1.26 -13.29 -27.14
CA ARG A 135 1.40 -11.85 -27.45
C ARG A 135 2.30 -11.58 -28.65
N ARG A 136 1.71 -11.09 -29.75
CA ARG A 136 2.24 -9.92 -30.48
C ARG A 136 1.26 -9.34 -31.49
N SER A 137 0.93 -8.07 -31.26
CA SER A 137 0.35 -7.16 -32.26
C SER A 137 1.49 -6.63 -33.19
N PRO A 138 1.26 -5.70 -34.14
CA PRO A 138 1.55 -5.97 -35.55
C PRO A 138 2.74 -5.16 -36.10
N VAL A 139 3.11 -5.39 -37.38
CA VAL A 139 3.31 -4.38 -38.44
C VAL A 139 3.98 -4.98 -39.69
N ARG A 140 3.22 -5.00 -40.80
CA ARG A 140 3.57 -4.61 -42.19
C ARG A 140 5.03 -4.76 -42.69
N GLY A 141 5.25 -5.54 -43.78
CA GLY A 141 6.49 -5.46 -44.57
C GLY A 141 6.67 -6.48 -45.72
N SER A 142 6.14 -6.16 -46.91
CA SER A 142 6.49 -6.66 -48.28
C SER A 142 7.05 -8.08 -48.53
N SER A 143 6.28 -8.82 -49.34
CA SER A 143 6.68 -9.35 -50.67
C SER A 143 8.02 -10.09 -50.85
N ASN A 144 7.99 -11.43 -50.99
CA ASN A 144 8.40 -12.06 -52.25
C ASN A 144 7.90 -13.51 -52.47
N ARG A 145 7.97 -13.94 -53.74
CA ARG A 145 7.57 -15.22 -54.35
C ARG A 145 8.27 -16.47 -53.80
N GLY A 146 7.59 -17.62 -53.89
CA GLY A 146 8.24 -18.94 -54.00
C GLY A 146 7.42 -20.13 -53.47
N GLY A 147 6.91 -21.00 -54.34
CA GLY A 147 6.58 -22.39 -53.98
C GLY A 147 7.82 -23.31 -54.11
N PRO A 148 7.69 -24.65 -54.24
CA PRO A 148 6.44 -25.45 -54.36
C PRO A 148 6.41 -26.80 -53.58
N ARG A 149 5.23 -27.47 -53.55
CA ARG A 149 5.01 -28.95 -53.42
C ARG A 149 5.57 -29.62 -52.14
N SER A 150 5.10 -30.77 -51.63
CA SER A 150 4.00 -31.74 -51.87
C SER A 150 3.82 -32.47 -50.50
N ASP A 151 2.79 -33.21 -50.14
CA ASP A 151 2.12 -34.34 -50.82
C ASP A 151 0.99 -34.90 -49.91
N ARG A 152 0.18 -35.85 -50.40
CA ARG A 152 -0.62 -36.87 -49.64
C ARG A 152 -1.93 -36.51 -48.91
N SER A 153 -3.03 -36.90 -49.60
CA SER A 153 -4.10 -37.86 -49.19
C SER A 153 -4.73 -37.76 -47.78
N SER A 154 -6.04 -37.60 -47.57
CA SER A 154 -7.27 -38.23 -48.14
C SER A 154 -7.93 -39.21 -47.14
N MET A 155 -9.11 -38.81 -46.64
CA MET A 155 -10.28 -39.59 -46.22
C MET A 155 -11.39 -38.54 -46.11
N ASP A 156 -12.25 -38.37 -47.10
CA ASP A 156 -13.40 -39.21 -47.51
C ASP A 156 -14.52 -39.31 -46.46
N GLY A 157 -15.76 -39.23 -46.93
CA GLY A 157 -16.98 -39.11 -46.10
C GLY A 157 -17.86 -37.93 -46.52
N GLY A 158 -18.48 -38.00 -47.70
CA GLY A 158 -19.35 -36.93 -48.21
C GLY A 158 -20.71 -37.39 -48.75
N HIS A 159 -21.73 -36.55 -48.52
CA HIS A 159 -23.04 -36.48 -49.22
C HIS A 159 -24.01 -37.66 -49.03
N GLY A 160 -25.34 -37.49 -49.07
CA GLY A 160 -26.22 -36.32 -49.20
C GLY A 160 -27.67 -36.74 -48.82
N GLY A 161 -28.75 -36.00 -49.01
CA GLY A 161 -29.00 -34.67 -49.58
C GLY A 161 -30.51 -34.46 -49.84
N GLY A 162 -30.95 -33.20 -50.00
CA GLY A 162 -32.35 -32.81 -50.32
C GLY A 162 -33.29 -32.68 -49.11
N GLY A 163 -34.30 -31.81 -49.09
CA GLY A 163 -34.69 -30.77 -50.05
C GLY A 163 -36.13 -30.28 -49.77
N GLY A 164 -36.47 -29.01 -50.06
CA GLY A 164 -37.83 -28.45 -49.92
C GLY A 164 -37.87 -27.07 -49.26
N GLY A 165 -38.62 -26.13 -49.83
CA GLY A 165 -38.64 -24.71 -49.42
C GLY A 165 -39.95 -24.22 -48.76
N PRO A 166 -40.05 -22.91 -48.46
CA PRO A 166 -41.23 -22.22 -47.88
C PRO A 166 -42.17 -21.71 -49.01
N PRO A 167 -43.22 -20.86 -48.79
CA PRO A 167 -43.71 -20.23 -47.55
C PRO A 167 -45.24 -20.32 -47.32
N GLY A 168 -45.72 -19.75 -46.20
CA GLY A 168 -47.14 -19.46 -45.94
C GLY A 168 -47.29 -18.26 -45.00
N GLY A 169 -48.17 -17.30 -45.31
CA GLY A 169 -48.22 -15.99 -44.65
C GLY A 169 -49.35 -15.81 -43.62
N GLY A 170 -49.25 -14.72 -42.86
CA GLY A 170 -50.25 -14.20 -41.92
C GLY A 170 -50.00 -12.70 -41.69
N SER A 171 -51.06 -11.91 -41.44
CA SER A 171 -51.04 -10.46 -41.62
C SER A 171 -51.35 -9.67 -40.33
N VAL A 172 -50.84 -8.42 -40.28
CA VAL A 172 -51.18 -7.26 -39.43
C VAL A 172 -51.73 -7.46 -38.00
N THR A 173 -51.11 -6.75 -37.03
CA THR A 173 -51.77 -5.66 -36.28
C THR A 173 -50.76 -4.89 -35.42
N GLY A 174 -51.01 -3.61 -35.17
CA GLY A 174 -50.12 -2.77 -34.36
C GLY A 174 -50.53 -2.70 -32.88
N GLY A 175 -49.58 -2.37 -32.02
CA GLY A 175 -49.81 -2.13 -30.59
C GLY A 175 -48.64 -1.35 -29.98
N ASN A 176 -48.92 -0.16 -29.46
CA ASN A 176 -47.92 0.71 -28.83
C ASN A 176 -48.02 0.57 -27.31
N GLY A 177 -46.94 0.16 -26.63
CA GLY A 177 -46.86 0.25 -25.17
C GLY A 177 -45.92 -0.73 -24.47
N GLY A 178 -45.11 -0.20 -23.54
CA GLY A 178 -44.78 -0.89 -22.28
C GLY A 178 -43.69 -1.98 -22.31
N GLY A 179 -42.44 -1.53 -22.15
CA GLY A 179 -41.30 -2.20 -21.51
C GLY A 179 -41.28 -3.70 -21.22
N VAL A 180 -40.22 -4.35 -21.70
CA VAL A 180 -39.58 -5.51 -21.04
C VAL A 180 -38.07 -5.29 -21.09
N GLY A 181 -37.42 -5.14 -19.95
CA GLY A 181 -35.96 -5.25 -19.86
C GLY A 181 -35.54 -6.71 -20.03
N GLY A 182 -34.54 -6.98 -20.86
CA GLY A 182 -34.04 -8.35 -21.06
C GLY A 182 -33.42 -8.92 -19.77
N PRO A 183 -33.44 -10.26 -19.59
CA PRO A 183 -32.88 -10.89 -18.38
C PRO A 183 -31.34 -10.84 -18.34
N ASP A 184 -30.69 -10.37 -19.40
CA ASP A 184 -29.25 -10.49 -19.61
C ASP A 184 -28.46 -9.49 -18.73
N ASP A 185 -28.97 -8.28 -18.53
CA ASP A 185 -28.34 -7.23 -17.69
C ASP A 185 -28.28 -7.61 -16.21
N ALA A 186 -29.24 -8.41 -15.72
CA ALA A 186 -29.31 -8.83 -14.31
C ALA A 186 -28.14 -9.74 -13.90
N SER A 187 -27.58 -10.49 -14.84
CA SER A 187 -26.40 -11.34 -14.61
C SER A 187 -25.12 -10.51 -14.44
N SER A 188 -24.93 -9.52 -15.32
CA SER A 188 -23.80 -8.60 -15.35
C SER A 188 -23.65 -7.84 -14.02
N VAL A 189 -24.73 -7.20 -13.53
CA VAL A 189 -24.71 -6.43 -12.28
C VAL A 189 -24.44 -7.31 -11.05
N SER A 190 -24.89 -8.56 -11.08
CA SER A 190 -24.66 -9.52 -9.99
C SER A 190 -23.19 -9.96 -9.92
N SER A 191 -22.57 -10.26 -11.07
CA SER A 191 -21.14 -10.59 -11.16
C SER A 191 -20.25 -9.39 -10.80
N GLU A 192 -20.62 -8.17 -11.20
CA GLU A 192 -19.88 -6.96 -10.84
C GLU A 192 -19.97 -6.67 -9.33
N SER A 193 -21.13 -6.87 -8.70
CA SER A 193 -21.26 -6.76 -7.23
C SER A 193 -20.38 -7.78 -6.51
N PHE A 194 -20.38 -9.04 -6.95
CA PHE A 194 -19.57 -10.10 -6.34
C PHE A 194 -18.07 -9.78 -6.41
N SER A 195 -17.59 -9.31 -7.57
CA SER A 195 -16.19 -8.92 -7.73
C SER A 195 -15.79 -7.75 -6.81
N LYS A 196 -16.72 -6.80 -6.57
CA LYS A 196 -16.53 -5.71 -5.60
C LYS A 196 -16.48 -6.22 -4.16
N ASP A 197 -17.36 -7.13 -3.76
CA ASP A 197 -17.38 -7.71 -2.41
C ASP A 197 -16.05 -8.43 -2.09
N VAL A 198 -15.52 -9.23 -3.03
CA VAL A 198 -14.22 -9.93 -2.89
C VAL A 198 -13.06 -8.93 -2.81
N ALA A 199 -13.07 -7.87 -3.62
CA ALA A 199 -12.04 -6.81 -3.55
C ALA A 199 -12.07 -6.07 -2.20
N ILE A 200 -13.26 -5.80 -1.64
CA ILE A 200 -13.44 -5.20 -0.32
C ILE A 200 -12.90 -6.12 0.78
N LEU A 201 -13.21 -7.43 0.73
CA LEU A 201 -12.70 -8.41 1.69
C LEU A 201 -11.16 -8.46 1.72
N ASN A 202 -10.53 -8.56 0.55
CA ASN A 202 -9.07 -8.56 0.44
C ASN A 202 -8.45 -7.25 0.95
N CYS A 203 -9.04 -6.09 0.63
CA CYS A 203 -8.59 -4.81 1.18
C CYS A 203 -8.68 -4.77 2.71
N CYS A 204 -9.70 -5.41 3.31
CA CYS A 204 -9.80 -5.50 4.76
C CYS A 204 -8.71 -6.41 5.36
N PHE A 205 -8.36 -7.51 4.69
CA PHE A 205 -7.26 -8.39 5.11
C PHE A 205 -5.91 -7.68 5.02
N ASP A 206 -5.63 -6.97 3.92
CA ASP A 206 -4.41 -6.16 3.75
C ASP A 206 -4.26 -5.12 4.87
N ASP A 207 -5.36 -4.44 5.23
CA ASP A 207 -5.34 -3.43 6.29
C ASP A 207 -5.11 -4.07 7.67
N ILE A 208 -5.74 -5.21 7.95
CA ILE A 208 -5.50 -6.01 9.17
C ILE A 208 -4.04 -6.46 9.26
N GLU A 209 -3.44 -6.97 8.19
CA GLU A 209 -2.03 -7.40 8.20
C GLU A 209 -1.08 -6.22 8.44
N LYS A 210 -1.31 -5.07 7.77
CA LYS A 210 -0.53 -3.83 7.99
C LYS A 210 -0.61 -3.37 9.44
N PHE A 211 -1.80 -3.39 10.05
CA PHE A 211 -1.99 -2.98 11.44
C PHE A 211 -1.27 -3.93 12.41
N ILE A 212 -1.39 -5.25 12.20
CA ILE A 212 -0.66 -6.26 12.99
C ILE A 212 0.86 -6.06 12.88
N ALA A 213 1.38 -5.83 11.67
CA ALA A 213 2.80 -5.58 11.47
C ALA A 213 3.26 -4.31 12.21
N ARG A 214 2.52 -3.19 12.09
CA ARG A 214 2.80 -1.97 12.86
C ARG A 214 2.84 -2.24 14.35
N LEU A 215 1.85 -2.97 14.86
CA LEU A 215 1.74 -3.29 16.28
C LEU A 215 2.92 -4.14 16.79
N GLN A 216 3.39 -5.10 15.98
CA GLN A 216 4.62 -5.85 16.23
C GLN A 216 5.88 -4.95 16.20
N HIS A 217 6.00 -4.04 15.24
CA HIS A 217 7.11 -3.07 15.21
C HIS A 217 7.11 -2.14 16.43
N THR A 218 5.94 -1.71 16.89
CA THR A 218 5.79 -0.90 18.10
C THR A 218 6.20 -1.70 19.34
N ALA A 219 5.73 -2.94 19.49
CA ALA A 219 6.12 -3.80 20.59
C ALA A 219 7.64 -4.06 20.62
N ALA A 220 8.25 -4.34 19.47
CA ALA A 220 9.70 -4.54 19.35
C ALA A 220 10.48 -3.27 19.72
N ALA A 221 10.02 -2.09 19.29
CA ALA A 221 10.63 -0.81 19.65
C ALA A 221 10.53 -0.51 21.15
N THR A 222 9.39 -0.81 21.77
CA THR A 222 9.17 -0.68 23.22
C THR A 222 10.12 -1.59 24.01
N GLN A 223 10.29 -2.84 23.59
CA GLN A 223 11.22 -3.79 24.23
C GLN A 223 12.69 -3.35 24.11
N GLU A 224 13.12 -2.87 22.94
CA GLU A 224 14.49 -2.37 22.73
C GLU A 224 14.75 -1.09 23.53
N LEU A 225 13.76 -0.19 23.63
CA LEU A 225 13.82 1.01 24.46
C LEU A 225 13.96 0.64 25.95
N GLU A 226 13.14 -0.27 26.47
CA GLU A 226 13.23 -0.78 27.84
C GLU A 226 14.58 -1.48 28.13
N LYS A 227 15.09 -2.27 27.18
CA LYS A 227 16.41 -2.90 27.27
C LYS A 227 17.54 -1.87 27.39
N ARG A 228 17.49 -0.80 26.58
CA ARG A 228 18.44 0.34 26.68
C ARG A 228 18.32 1.12 27.99
N ARG A 229 17.12 1.25 28.54
CA ARG A 229 16.90 1.87 29.86
C ARG A 229 17.48 1.03 30.99
N ARG A 230 17.36 -0.30 30.92
CA ARG A 230 17.89 -1.24 31.93
C ARG A 230 19.41 -1.40 31.86
N SER A 231 20.04 -1.21 30.70
CA SER A 231 21.50 -1.29 30.55
C SER A 231 22.25 0.00 30.89
N ARG A 232 21.59 1.18 30.84
CA ARG A 232 22.21 2.47 31.18
C ARG A 232 22.19 2.75 32.69
N LYS A 233 23.34 3.13 33.25
CA LYS A 233 23.50 3.50 34.67
C LYS A 233 23.17 4.99 34.97
N SER A 234 22.68 5.74 33.97
CA SER A 234 22.41 7.19 34.04
C SER A 234 21.11 7.55 33.31
N LYS A 235 20.37 8.55 33.83
CA LYS A 235 19.08 9.02 33.32
C LYS A 235 19.16 9.89 32.06
N LYS A 236 20.34 10.14 31.48
CA LYS A 236 20.49 11.05 30.32
C LYS A 236 19.89 10.43 29.06
N LYS A 237 18.94 11.13 28.43
CA LYS A 237 18.35 10.77 27.13
C LYS A 237 19.42 10.88 26.05
N GLU A 238 19.58 9.85 25.23
CA GLU A 238 20.67 9.73 24.23
C GLU A 238 20.13 9.98 22.81
N ALA A 239 20.99 10.41 21.89
CA ALA A 239 20.58 10.60 20.49
C ALA A 239 20.04 9.28 19.90
N GLY A 240 18.87 9.35 19.25
CA GLY A 240 18.13 8.16 18.77
C GLY A 240 17.08 7.62 19.75
N ASP A 241 17.15 7.93 21.04
CA ASP A 241 16.12 7.57 22.04
C ASP A 241 14.78 8.29 21.76
N GLY A 242 14.84 9.47 21.12
CA GLY A 242 13.65 10.18 20.59
C GLY A 242 12.93 9.41 19.48
N LEU A 243 13.66 8.89 18.49
CA LEU A 243 13.06 8.11 17.39
C LEU A 243 12.52 6.76 17.89
N LEU A 244 13.27 6.07 18.75
CA LEU A 244 12.79 4.83 19.38
C LEU A 244 11.53 5.10 20.23
N SER A 245 11.48 6.21 20.96
CA SER A 245 10.28 6.62 21.71
C SER A 245 9.10 7.00 20.81
N MET A 246 9.33 7.45 19.57
CA MET A 246 8.28 7.65 18.57
C MET A 246 7.76 6.30 18.05
N ARG A 247 8.65 5.38 17.71
CA ARG A 247 8.30 4.03 17.22
C ARG A 247 7.63 3.16 18.28
N ALA A 248 7.99 3.35 19.56
CA ALA A 248 7.39 2.69 20.72
C ALA A 248 6.02 3.27 21.13
N LYS A 249 5.52 4.32 20.46
CA LYS A 249 4.18 4.86 20.74
C LYS A 249 3.11 3.93 20.18
N ALA A 250 2.20 3.47 21.05
CA ALA A 250 1.05 2.66 20.66
C ALA A 250 0.16 3.37 19.60
N PRO A 251 -0.45 2.61 18.66
CA PRO A 251 -1.43 3.14 17.72
C PRO A 251 -2.54 3.93 18.43
N PRO A 252 -2.96 5.11 17.93
CA PRO A 252 -4.05 5.87 18.53
C PRO A 252 -5.37 5.08 18.53
N GLU A 253 -6.23 5.36 19.51
CA GLU A 253 -7.52 4.67 19.72
C GLU A 253 -8.37 4.58 18.43
N VAL A 254 -8.37 5.63 17.61
CA VAL A 254 -9.12 5.69 16.34
C VAL A 254 -8.70 4.57 15.38
N GLU A 255 -7.41 4.29 15.24
CA GLU A 255 -6.93 3.23 14.33
C GLU A 255 -7.27 1.83 14.86
N PHE A 256 -7.31 1.64 16.20
CA PHE A 256 -7.84 0.42 16.81
C PHE A 256 -9.34 0.26 16.56
N VAL A 257 -10.12 1.35 16.59
CA VAL A 257 -11.54 1.32 16.21
C VAL A 257 -11.67 0.91 14.75
N GLU A 258 -11.02 1.64 13.82
CA GLU A 258 -11.06 1.37 12.38
C GLU A 258 -10.72 -0.09 12.04
N ILE A 259 -9.68 -0.66 12.64
CA ILE A 259 -9.30 -2.04 12.35
C ILE A 259 -10.33 -3.05 12.88
N LEU A 260 -10.94 -2.79 14.03
CA LEU A 260 -12.04 -3.59 14.56
C LEU A 260 -13.30 -3.49 13.67
N GLN A 261 -13.55 -2.34 13.04
CA GLN A 261 -14.59 -2.21 12.01
C GLN A 261 -14.28 -3.06 10.77
N LYS A 262 -13.01 -3.15 10.37
CA LYS A 262 -12.56 -4.02 9.27
C LYS A 262 -12.77 -5.50 9.60
N PHE A 263 -12.57 -5.95 10.83
CA PHE A 263 -12.94 -7.31 11.25
C PHE A 263 -14.45 -7.58 11.08
N LYS A 264 -15.32 -6.69 11.57
CA LYS A 264 -16.77 -6.83 11.40
C LYS A 264 -17.19 -6.85 9.92
N LEU A 265 -16.60 -5.97 9.10
CA LEU A 265 -16.83 -5.95 7.67
C LEU A 265 -16.36 -7.25 6.99
N SER A 266 -15.18 -7.76 7.35
CA SER A 266 -14.69 -9.05 6.88
C SER A 266 -15.64 -10.19 7.24
N PHE A 267 -16.14 -10.28 8.48
CA PHE A 267 -17.13 -11.30 8.85
C PHE A 267 -18.43 -11.17 8.07
N ASN A 268 -18.92 -9.94 7.82
CA ASN A 268 -20.09 -9.69 6.97
C ASN A 268 -19.89 -10.14 5.51
N MET A 269 -18.72 -9.87 4.93
CA MET A 269 -18.38 -10.33 3.59
C MET A 269 -18.20 -11.86 3.56
N LEU A 270 -17.56 -12.47 4.57
CA LEU A 270 -17.42 -13.93 4.65
C LEU A 270 -18.79 -14.62 4.77
N GLY A 271 -19.72 -14.10 5.58
CA GLY A 271 -21.09 -14.61 5.65
C GLY A 271 -21.81 -14.58 4.31
N LYS A 272 -21.72 -13.46 3.57
CA LYS A 272 -22.30 -13.27 2.23
C LYS A 272 -21.66 -14.16 1.16
N LEU A 273 -20.34 -14.36 1.24
CA LEU A 273 -19.54 -15.01 0.21
C LEU A 273 -19.24 -16.50 0.50
N ARG A 274 -19.71 -17.05 1.64
CA ARG A 274 -19.35 -18.40 2.14
C ARG A 274 -19.54 -19.55 1.15
N SER A 275 -20.48 -19.44 0.21
CA SER A 275 -20.77 -20.47 -0.80
C SER A 275 -19.90 -20.36 -2.06
N PHE A 276 -19.05 -19.33 -2.17
CA PHE A 276 -18.22 -19.03 -3.34
C PHE A 276 -16.72 -19.02 -3.04
N ILE A 277 -16.32 -19.05 -1.76
CA ILE A 277 -14.93 -19.09 -1.31
C ILE A 277 -14.60 -20.51 -0.86
N HIS A 278 -13.65 -21.16 -1.55
CA HIS A 278 -13.35 -22.58 -1.35
C HIS A 278 -11.94 -22.88 -0.81
N GLU A 279 -10.93 -22.06 -1.13
CA GLU A 279 -9.52 -22.32 -0.76
C GLU A 279 -8.80 -21.02 -0.33
N PRO A 280 -8.52 -20.81 0.97
CA PRO A 280 -9.18 -21.47 2.12
C PRO A 280 -10.68 -21.10 2.18
N ASN A 281 -11.51 -21.97 2.74
CA ASN A 281 -12.96 -21.72 2.85
C ASN A 281 -13.29 -20.64 3.91
N ALA A 282 -14.55 -20.18 3.94
CA ALA A 282 -14.97 -19.12 4.87
C ALA A 282 -14.76 -19.47 6.36
N PRO A 283 -15.08 -20.68 6.87
CA PRO A 283 -14.69 -21.11 8.22
C PRO A 283 -13.19 -21.01 8.52
N GLU A 284 -12.31 -21.46 7.62
CA GLU A 284 -10.86 -21.34 7.77
C GLU A 284 -10.40 -19.87 7.84
N LEU A 285 -10.96 -19.01 6.97
CA LEU A 285 -10.71 -17.57 7.01
C LEU A 285 -11.18 -16.93 8.32
N VAL A 286 -12.28 -17.38 8.91
CA VAL A 286 -12.71 -16.95 10.25
C VAL A 286 -11.64 -17.31 11.28
N HIS A 287 -11.17 -18.56 11.35
CA HIS A 287 -10.11 -18.96 12.30
C HIS A 287 -8.82 -18.16 12.10
N PHE A 288 -8.42 -17.87 10.85
CA PHE A 288 -7.28 -17.02 10.55
C PHE A 288 -7.46 -15.56 10.97
N LEU A 289 -8.70 -15.06 11.05
CA LEU A 289 -9.02 -13.72 11.60
C LEU A 289 -9.04 -13.70 13.13
N PHE A 290 -9.40 -14.81 13.81
CA PHE A 290 -9.47 -14.83 15.27
C PHE A 290 -8.09 -14.70 15.95
N THR A 291 -7.03 -15.18 15.31
CA THR A 291 -5.65 -15.01 15.80
C THR A 291 -5.20 -13.53 15.87
N PRO A 292 -5.27 -12.71 14.80
CA PRO A 292 -4.95 -11.29 14.86
C PRO A 292 -6.00 -10.48 15.65
N LEU A 293 -7.28 -10.89 15.66
CA LEU A 293 -8.31 -10.24 16.49
C LEU A 293 -7.96 -10.32 17.97
N ALA A 294 -7.57 -11.49 18.48
CA ALA A 294 -7.13 -11.66 19.87
C ALA A 294 -5.96 -10.74 20.22
N LEU A 295 -4.94 -10.70 19.36
CA LEU A 295 -3.74 -9.87 19.53
C LEU A 295 -4.10 -8.37 19.61
N ILE A 296 -4.99 -7.89 18.74
CA ILE A 296 -5.43 -6.49 18.71
C ILE A 296 -6.27 -6.14 19.95
N VAL A 297 -7.15 -7.04 20.38
CA VAL A 297 -7.96 -6.87 21.59
C VAL A 297 -7.05 -6.76 22.83
N ASP A 298 -6.08 -7.66 22.99
CA ASP A 298 -5.15 -7.62 24.13
C ASP A 298 -4.25 -6.37 24.11
N ALA A 299 -3.69 -6.01 22.96
CA ALA A 299 -2.90 -4.78 22.84
C ALA A 299 -3.72 -3.49 23.09
N SER A 300 -5.03 -3.51 22.80
CA SER A 300 -5.92 -2.38 23.13
C SER A 300 -6.15 -2.23 24.64
N ARG A 301 -6.13 -3.34 25.38
CA ARG A 301 -6.23 -3.37 26.86
C ARG A 301 -4.93 -2.83 27.49
N ASP A 302 -3.77 -3.28 27.02
CA ASP A 302 -2.45 -2.84 27.48
C ASP A 302 -2.20 -1.34 27.26
N SER A 303 -2.86 -0.73 26.27
CA SER A 303 -2.66 0.67 25.88
C SER A 303 -3.56 1.67 26.60
N ASN A 304 -4.37 1.22 27.57
CA ASN A 304 -5.16 2.06 28.49
C ASN A 304 -6.21 3.01 27.86
N TYR A 305 -6.75 2.71 26.66
CA TYR A 305 -7.77 3.52 25.94
C TYR A 305 -9.20 3.52 26.55
N GLY A 306 -9.29 3.34 27.87
CA GLY A 306 -10.54 3.13 28.60
C GLY A 306 -11.01 1.67 28.58
N THR A 307 -12.03 1.37 29.38
CA THR A 307 -12.61 0.03 29.51
C THR A 307 -13.23 -0.44 28.18
N ASN A 308 -12.86 -1.66 27.76
CA ASN A 308 -13.41 -2.40 26.62
C ASN A 308 -13.58 -1.58 25.33
N LEU A 309 -12.46 -1.16 24.73
CA LEU A 309 -12.45 -0.53 23.41
C LEU A 309 -13.30 -1.26 22.35
N PRO A 310 -13.29 -2.62 22.23
CA PRO A 310 -14.12 -3.33 21.26
C PRO A 310 -15.64 -3.09 21.39
N ALA A 311 -16.13 -2.84 22.60
CA ALA A 311 -17.55 -2.56 22.86
C ALA A 311 -18.00 -1.22 22.26
N LYS A 312 -17.09 -0.24 22.13
CA LYS A 312 -17.38 1.07 21.50
C LYS A 312 -17.60 0.97 19.99
N VAL A 313 -17.17 -0.13 19.35
CA VAL A 313 -17.16 -0.30 17.90
C VAL A 313 -18.51 -0.78 17.41
N VAL A 314 -19.52 0.09 17.36
CA VAL A 314 -20.91 -0.29 17.01
C VAL A 314 -21.06 -0.61 15.51
N SER A 315 -20.53 0.26 14.64
CA SER A 315 -20.65 0.11 13.17
C SER A 315 -19.41 -0.58 12.57
N PRO A 316 -19.52 -1.43 11.54
CA PRO A 316 -20.77 -2.00 11.02
C PRO A 316 -21.30 -3.08 11.97
N LEU A 317 -22.61 -3.15 12.16
CA LEU A 317 -23.23 -4.30 12.84
C LEU A 317 -23.04 -5.58 12.01
N LEU A 318 -23.04 -6.74 12.66
CA LEU A 318 -22.93 -8.02 11.94
C LEU A 318 -24.25 -8.37 11.25
N ASN A 319 -24.18 -8.96 10.06
CA ASN A 319 -25.35 -9.48 9.36
C ASN A 319 -25.72 -10.87 9.93
N GLN A 320 -26.99 -11.29 9.82
CA GLN A 320 -27.42 -12.62 10.29
C GLN A 320 -26.55 -13.75 9.71
N ASP A 321 -26.24 -13.71 8.40
CA ASP A 321 -25.36 -14.69 7.74
C ASP A 321 -23.95 -14.80 8.33
N ALA A 322 -23.44 -13.72 8.93
CA ALA A 322 -22.15 -13.69 9.60
C ALA A 322 -22.26 -14.25 11.03
N VAL A 323 -23.30 -13.87 11.77
CA VAL A 323 -23.60 -14.41 13.10
C VAL A 323 -23.84 -15.93 13.02
N ASP A 324 -24.58 -16.39 12.02
CA ASP A 324 -24.81 -17.82 11.77
C ASP A 324 -23.50 -18.54 11.38
N LEU A 325 -22.64 -17.92 10.57
CA LEU A 325 -21.32 -18.49 10.24
C LEU A 325 -20.47 -18.66 11.52
N LEU A 326 -20.34 -17.60 12.33
CA LEU A 326 -19.56 -17.62 13.56
C LEU A 326 -20.09 -18.66 14.56
N ASN A 327 -21.40 -18.71 14.81
CA ASN A 327 -22.01 -19.71 15.71
C ASN A 327 -21.74 -21.16 15.29
N ASN A 328 -21.56 -21.42 13.98
CA ASN A 328 -21.36 -22.77 13.45
C ASN A 328 -19.89 -23.19 13.30
N CYS A 329 -18.92 -22.26 13.23
CA CYS A 329 -17.51 -22.61 13.00
C CYS A 329 -16.55 -22.30 14.16
N LEU A 330 -16.87 -21.39 15.08
CA LEU A 330 -15.91 -21.01 16.14
C LEU A 330 -15.65 -22.14 17.14
N SER A 331 -14.39 -22.32 17.52
CA SER A 331 -13.99 -23.16 18.65
C SER A 331 -14.35 -22.51 19.99
N SER A 332 -14.42 -23.28 21.08
CA SER A 332 -14.83 -22.77 22.40
C SER A 332 -14.06 -21.52 22.85
N ARG A 333 -12.73 -21.46 22.61
CA ARG A 333 -11.89 -20.31 22.96
C ARG A 333 -12.21 -19.07 22.10
N GLU A 334 -12.52 -19.27 20.82
CA GLU A 334 -12.88 -18.18 19.93
C GLU A 334 -14.28 -17.64 20.24
N THR A 335 -15.22 -18.53 20.60
CA THR A 335 -16.54 -18.15 21.11
C THR A 335 -16.43 -17.36 22.42
N GLU A 336 -15.59 -17.78 23.37
CA GLU A 336 -15.28 -17.01 24.58
C GLU A 336 -14.72 -15.61 24.26
N LEU A 337 -13.78 -15.52 23.31
CA LEU A 337 -13.25 -14.23 22.86
C LEU A 337 -14.34 -13.36 22.25
N TRP A 338 -15.13 -13.89 21.32
CA TRP A 338 -16.20 -13.17 20.62
C TRP A 338 -17.26 -12.65 21.60
N GLN A 339 -17.70 -13.49 22.54
CA GLN A 339 -18.64 -13.08 23.59
C GLN A 339 -18.05 -12.00 24.53
N SER A 340 -16.72 -11.96 24.71
CA SER A 340 -16.06 -10.91 25.49
C SER A 340 -15.97 -9.54 24.80
N LEU A 341 -16.37 -9.42 23.53
CA LEU A 341 -16.36 -8.16 22.76
C LEU A 341 -17.61 -7.29 22.95
N ASP A 342 -18.56 -7.75 23.77
CA ASP A 342 -19.80 -7.04 24.15
C ASP A 342 -20.90 -7.04 23.06
N ASP A 343 -22.12 -6.59 23.44
CA ASP A 343 -23.37 -6.73 22.67
C ASP A 343 -23.26 -6.29 21.20
N ALA A 344 -22.47 -5.25 20.93
CA ALA A 344 -22.25 -4.71 19.58
C ALA A 344 -21.67 -5.73 18.58
N TRP A 345 -21.06 -6.83 19.06
CA TRP A 345 -20.52 -7.92 18.24
C TRP A 345 -21.44 -9.13 18.14
N ILE A 346 -22.49 -9.19 18.95
CA ILE A 346 -23.37 -10.36 19.09
C ILE A 346 -24.74 -10.06 18.47
N GLN A 347 -25.23 -8.83 18.60
CA GLN A 347 -26.52 -8.41 18.03
C GLN A 347 -26.42 -8.29 16.50
N PRO A 348 -27.20 -9.06 15.73
CA PRO A 348 -27.28 -8.89 14.29
C PRO A 348 -28.00 -7.59 13.94
N ARG A 349 -27.70 -7.07 12.75
CA ARG A 349 -28.44 -5.98 12.11
C ARG A 349 -29.79 -6.49 11.63
N GLU A 350 -30.88 -5.99 12.24
CA GLU A 350 -32.26 -6.13 11.72
C GLU A 350 -32.42 -5.51 10.32
#